data_AF-A0A538E3G4-F1
#
_entry.id   AF-A0A538E3G4-F1
#
_cell.length_a   1.000
_cell.length_b   1.000
_cell.length_c   1.000
_cell.angle_alpha   90.00
_cell.angle_beta   90.00
_cell.angle_gamma   90.00
#
_symmetry.space_group_name_H-M   'P 1'
#
loop_
_entity.id
_entity.type
_entity.pdbx_description
1 polymer ?
#
loop_
_entity_poly.entity_id
_entity_poly.type
_entity_poly.pdbx_seq_one_letter_code
_entity_poly.pdbx_strand_id
1 'polypeptide(L)' 'MQGEDTWEYPWWVLLPGTRIDALQTLVPGYPPVTPEQVDAIVCVAPVPTCQHYLPTGWTLRTQGIVSYAVRP' A
#
# COMPACT_ATOMS: atom_id res chain seq x y z
N MET A 1 3.09 -21.39 0.37
CA MET A 1 3.67 -20.04 0.27
C MET A 1 2.51 -19.07 0.37
N GLN A 2 2.52 -18.21 1.38
CA GLN A 2 1.56 -17.11 1.52
C GLN A 2 2.04 -16.01 0.57
N GLY A 3 1.28 -15.75 -0.49
CA GLY A 3 1.61 -14.78 -1.55
C GLY A 3 0.63 -13.61 -1.50
N GLU A 4 1.19 -12.41 -1.49
CA GLU A 4 0.63 -11.06 -1.74
C GLU A 4 -0.70 -10.65 -1.05
N ASP A 5 -1.73 -11.50 -1.01
CA ASP A 5 -3.05 -11.21 -0.40
C ASP A 5 -3.07 -11.41 1.13
N THR A 6 -2.05 -12.05 1.68
CA THR A 6 -1.96 -12.36 3.13
C THR A 6 -1.64 -11.17 4.03
N TRP A 7 -1.26 -10.03 3.45
CA TRP A 7 -0.84 -8.86 4.22
C TRP A 7 -1.94 -7.83 4.44
N GLU A 8 -3.11 -7.98 3.81
CA GLU A 8 -4.28 -7.16 4.13
C GLU A 8 -4.74 -7.40 5.58
N TYR A 9 -4.38 -8.56 6.15
CA TYR A 9 -4.71 -8.99 7.49
C TYR A 9 -3.78 -8.42 8.58
N PRO A 10 -4.25 -7.52 9.46
CA PRO A 10 -5.45 -6.71 9.32
C PRO A 10 -5.09 -5.24 9.41
N TRP A 11 -4.75 -4.60 8.27
CA TRP A 11 -4.70 -3.14 8.20
C TRP A 11 -6.02 -2.52 8.67
N TRP A 12 -7.15 -3.19 8.41
CA TRP A 12 -8.47 -2.79 8.89
C TRP A 12 -8.63 -2.80 10.42
N VAL A 13 -7.81 -3.57 11.16
CA VAL A 13 -7.77 -3.50 12.63
C VAL A 13 -6.87 -2.35 13.09
N LEU A 14 -5.74 -2.13 12.41
CA LEU A 14 -4.79 -1.08 12.78
C LEU A 14 -5.25 0.33 12.38
N LEU A 15 -6.08 0.42 11.34
CA LEU A 15 -6.59 1.66 10.75
C LEU A 15 -8.14 1.63 10.73
N PRO A 16 -8.79 1.67 11.90
CA PRO A 16 -10.25 1.62 11.96
C PRO A 16 -10.85 2.87 11.31
N GLY A 17 -11.90 2.65 10.49
CA GLY A 17 -12.63 3.74 9.83
C GLY A 17 -11.96 4.31 8.58
N THR A 18 -10.83 3.76 8.14
CA THR A 18 -10.22 4.11 6.86
C THR A 18 -10.75 3.23 5.73
N ARG A 19 -10.73 3.79 4.51
CA ARG A 19 -10.92 3.02 3.29
C ARG A 19 -9.56 2.48 2.86
N ILE A 20 -9.48 1.17 2.64
CA ILE A 20 -8.26 0.50 2.17
C ILE A 20 -8.54 0.05 0.75
N ASP A 21 -7.73 0.54 -0.19
CA ASP A 21 -7.78 0.16 -1.60
C ASP A 21 -6.41 -0.38 -2.02
N ALA A 22 -6.41 -1.36 -2.91
CA ALA A 22 -5.18 -2.00 -3.39
C ALA A 22 -4.60 -1.29 -4.63
N LEU A 23 -3.29 -1.06 -4.62
CA LEU A 23 -2.55 -0.53 -5.79
C LEU A 23 -2.24 -1.60 -6.84
N GLN A 24 -2.45 -2.86 -6.49
CA GLN A 24 -2.39 -4.01 -7.39
C GLN A 24 -3.55 -4.94 -7.07
N THR A 25 -4.01 -5.66 -8.08
CA THR A 25 -5.13 -6.59 -7.93
C THR A 25 -4.89 -7.79 -8.83
N LEU A 26 -5.10 -8.98 -8.27
CA LEU A 26 -5.21 -10.21 -9.03
C LEU A 26 -6.69 -10.66 -9.11
N VAL A 27 -7.61 -9.89 -8.54
CA VAL A 27 -9.03 -10.23 -8.45
C VAL A 27 -9.76 -9.79 -9.73
N PRO A 28 -10.33 -10.72 -10.51
CA PRO A 28 -11.02 -10.36 -11.74
C PRO A 28 -12.21 -9.42 -11.49
N GLY A 29 -12.30 -8.35 -12.28
CA GLY A 29 -13.39 -7.37 -12.19
C GLY A 29 -13.21 -6.26 -11.14
N TYR A 30 -12.12 -6.29 -10.36
CA TYR A 30 -11.79 -5.26 -9.38
C TYR A 30 -10.48 -4.60 -9.76
N PRO A 31 -10.49 -3.48 -10.52
CA PRO A 31 -9.27 -2.80 -10.94
C PRO A 31 -8.53 -2.17 -9.74
N PRO A 32 -7.20 -2.02 -9.81
CA PRO A 32 -6.45 -1.37 -8.75
C PRO A 32 -6.70 0.14 -8.78
N VAL A 33 -6.55 0.82 -7.64
CA VAL A 33 -6.52 2.28 -7.61
C VAL A 33 -5.15 2.80 -8.05
N THR A 34 -5.10 4.02 -8.58
CA THR A 34 -3.83 4.68 -8.88
C THR A 34 -3.26 5.36 -7.63
N PRO A 35 -1.93 5.49 -7.52
CA PRO A 35 -1.29 6.17 -6.38
C PRO A 35 -1.81 7.60 -6.10
N GLU A 36 -2.35 8.30 -7.10
CA GLU A 36 -2.90 9.65 -6.97
C GLU A 36 -4.29 9.68 -6.30
N GLN A 37 -4.98 8.53 -6.21
CA GLN A 37 -6.32 8.42 -5.64
C GLN A 37 -6.32 8.23 -4.11
N VAL A 38 -5.16 7.97 -3.51
CA VAL A 38 -5.02 7.70 -2.08
C VAL A 38 -4.31 8.83 -1.33
N ASP A 39 -4.54 8.95 -0.04
CA ASP A 39 -3.90 9.93 0.84
C ASP A 39 -2.65 9.38 1.55
N ALA A 40 -2.55 8.06 1.65
CA ALA A 40 -1.39 7.33 2.16
C ALA A 40 -1.19 6.02 1.39
N ILE A 41 0.07 5.58 1.33
CA ILE A 41 0.47 4.28 0.78
C ILE A 41 1.20 3.53 1.88
N VAL A 42 0.79 2.29 2.13
CA VAL A 42 1.46 1.35 3.03
C VAL A 42 1.91 0.15 2.22
N CYS A 43 3.16 -0.27 2.43
CA CYS A 43 3.81 -1.30 1.63
C CYS A 43 4.69 -2.20 2.50
N VAL A 44 4.52 -3.51 2.35
CA VAL A 44 5.33 -4.54 3.01
C VAL A 44 5.99 -5.38 1.93
N ALA A 45 7.04 -4.82 1.35
CA ALA A 45 7.84 -5.41 0.28
C ALA A 45 9.27 -4.85 0.35
N PRO A 46 10.23 -5.37 -0.42
CA PRO A 46 11.53 -4.73 -0.57
C PRO A 46 11.38 -3.24 -0.94
N VAL A 47 12.23 -2.38 -0.37
CA VAL A 47 12.16 -0.91 -0.57
C VAL A 47 12.07 -0.51 -2.06
N PRO A 48 12.82 -1.10 -3.01
CA PRO A 48 12.69 -0.78 -4.42
C PRO A 48 11.28 -1.04 -4.99
N THR A 49 10.61 -2.10 -4.52
CA THR A 49 9.22 -2.41 -4.90
C THR A 49 8.27 -1.34 -4.37
N CYS A 50 8.44 -0.92 -3.11
CA CYS A 50 7.60 0.14 -2.54
C CYS A 50 7.82 1.48 -3.24
N GLN A 51 9.06 1.81 -3.64
CA GLN A 51 9.39 3.04 -4.35
C GLN A 51 8.75 3.11 -5.74
N HIS A 52 8.55 1.97 -6.41
CA HIS A 52 7.91 1.91 -7.73
C HIS A 52 6.50 2.51 -7.73
N TYR A 53 5.77 2.38 -6.62
CA TYR A 53 4.39 2.85 -6.49
C TYR A 53 4.25 4.26 -5.93
N LEU A 54 5.36 4.96 -5.66
CA LEU A 54 5.29 6.30 -5.08
C LEU A 54 4.99 7.36 -6.14
N PRO A 55 3.98 8.22 -5.92
CA PRO A 55 3.82 9.41 -6.71
C PRO A 55 5.05 10.33 -6.57
N THR A 56 5.24 11.18 -7.57
CA THR A 56 6.29 12.20 -7.52
C THR A 56 6.08 13.14 -6.32
N GLY A 57 7.15 13.42 -5.57
CA GLY A 57 7.12 14.30 -4.41
C GLY A 57 6.76 13.62 -3.09
N TRP A 58 6.35 12.35 -3.10
CA TRP A 58 6.09 11.60 -1.86
C TRP A 58 7.40 11.06 -1.28
N THR A 59 7.49 11.06 0.06
CA THR A 59 8.66 10.54 0.78
C THR A 59 8.33 9.20 1.41
N LEU A 60 9.07 8.15 1.03
CA LEU A 60 8.97 6.85 1.69
C LEU A 60 9.67 6.87 3.05
N ARG A 61 8.99 6.38 4.07
CA ARG A 61 9.52 6.17 5.41
C ARG A 61 9.39 4.69 5.77
N THR A 62 10.46 4.09 6.27
CA THR A 62 10.47 2.68 6.67
C THR A 62 10.49 2.56 8.19
N GLN A 63 9.64 1.70 8.73
CA GLN A 63 9.52 1.36 10.14
C GLN A 63 9.51 -0.17 10.27
N GLY A 64 10.64 -0.74 10.69
CA GLY A 64 10.82 -2.20 10.71
C GLY A 64 10.69 -2.78 9.31
N ILE A 65 9.67 -3.63 9.10
CA ILE A 65 9.40 -4.29 7.82
C ILE A 65 8.35 -3.55 6.97
N VAL A 66 7.77 -2.47 7.50
CA VAL A 66 6.71 -1.70 6.83
C VAL A 66 7.30 -0.41 6.29
N SER A 67 7.00 -0.09 5.03
CA SER A 67 7.25 1.23 4.46
C SER A 67 5.94 1.95 4.23
N TYR A 68 5.91 3.25 4.48
CA TYR A 68 4.74 4.08 4.22
C TYR A 68 5.14 5.42 3.62
N ALA A 69 4.21 6.03 2.90
CA ALA A 69 4.31 7.40 2.43
C ALA A 69 2.95 8.07 2.57
N VAL A 70 2.96 9.37 2.86
CA VAL A 70 1.75 10.18 3.01
C VAL A 70 1.83 11.30 1.99
N ARG A 71 0.68 11.70 1.46
CA ARG A 71 0.58 12.86 0.58
C ARG A 71 1.21 14.10 1.24
N PRO A 72 2.07 14.85 0.53
CA PRO A 72 2.65 16.10 1.03
C PRO A 72 1.61 17.16 1.40
#